data_AF-A0A520TSX7-F1
#
_entry.id   AF-A0A520TSX7-F1
#
_cell.length_a   1.000
_cell.length_b   1.000
_cell.length_c   1.000
_cell.angle_alpha   90.00
_cell.angle_beta   90.00
_cell.angle_gamma   90.00
#
_symmetry.space_group_name_H-M   'P 1'
#
loop_
_entity.id
_entity.type
_entity.pdbx_description
1 polymer ?
#
loop_
_entity_poly.entity_id
_entity_poly.type
_entity_poly.pdbx_seq_one_letter_code
_entity_poly.pdbx_strand_id
1 'polypeptide(L)' 'MFSDGQITFGIIFFIVFSILVGFAYVKDSKLHNKYYKGSYRVLIAFVSFIGMIALIKFAFM' A
#
# COMPACT_ATOMS: atom_id res chain seq x y z
N MET A 1 26.01 20.47 -11.97
CA MET A 1 26.00 20.86 -10.54
C MET A 1 24.69 21.58 -10.31
N PHE A 2 23.92 21.21 -9.31
CA PHE A 2 22.67 21.93 -9.03
C PHE A 2 22.98 23.31 -8.47
N SER A 3 22.27 24.33 -8.93
CA SER A 3 22.38 25.67 -8.33
C SER A 3 21.70 25.69 -6.96
N ASP A 4 22.09 26.66 -6.12
CA ASP A 4 21.48 26.82 -4.79
C ASP A 4 19.95 27.00 -4.87
N GLY A 5 19.47 27.68 -5.92
CA GLY A 5 18.04 27.83 -6.19
C GLY A 5 17.35 26.51 -6.56
N GLN A 6 18.02 25.62 -7.30
CA GLN A 6 17.49 24.30 -7.65
C GLN A 6 17.39 23.39 -6.42
N ILE A 7 18.41 23.40 -5.55
CA ILE A 7 18.40 22.61 -4.31
C ILE A 7 17.30 23.13 -3.37
N THR A 8 17.20 24.44 -3.20
CA THR A 8 16.18 25.07 -2.37
C THR A 8 14.76 24.75 -2.85
N PHE A 9 14.51 24.88 -4.16
CA PHE A 9 13.23 24.51 -4.76
C PHE A 9 12.92 23.03 -4.57
N GLY A 10 13.89 22.14 -4.81
CA GLY A 10 13.71 20.70 -4.67
C GLY A 10 13.32 20.28 -3.25
N ILE A 11 13.96 20.86 -2.23
CA ILE A 11 13.63 20.58 -0.83
C ILE A 11 12.22 21.06 -0.49
N ILE A 12 11.86 22.29 -0.86
CA ILE A 12 10.53 22.86 -0.58
C ILE A 12 9.45 22.04 -1.30
N PHE A 13 9.67 21.75 -2.58
CA PHE A 13 8.77 20.93 -3.38
C PHE A 13 8.56 19.56 -2.75
N PHE A 14 9.65 18.88 -2.37
CA PHE A 14 9.59 17.56 -1.75
C PHE A 14 8.75 17.58 -0.46
N ILE A 15 9.01 18.53 0.43
CA ILE A 15 8.26 18.64 1.71
C ILE A 15 6.76 18.86 1.44
N VAL A 16 6.42 19.84 0.60
CA VAL A 16 5.02 20.15 0.28
C VAL A 16 4.34 18.96 -0.38
N PHE A 17 5.00 18.34 -1.36
CA PHE A 17 4.49 17.17 -2.07
C PHE A 17 4.26 15.99 -1.13
N SER A 18 5.23 15.66 -0.27
CA SER A 18 5.10 14.58 0.71
C SER A 18 3.95 14.82 1.69
N ILE A 19 3.75 16.06 2.15
CA ILE A 19 2.63 16.43 3.01
C ILE A 19 1.30 16.23 2.28
N LEU A 20 1.18 16.72 1.04
CA LEU A 20 -0.05 16.60 0.23
C LEU A 20 -0.41 15.13 -0.04
N VAL A 21 0.57 14.32 -0.46
CA VAL A 21 0.39 12.89 -0.68
C VAL A 21 0.02 12.18 0.63
N GLY A 22 0.69 12.51 1.73
CA GLY A 22 0.38 11.97 3.06
C GLY A 22 -1.06 12.25 3.47
N PHE A 23 -1.54 13.49 3.31
CA PHE A 23 -2.93 13.84 3.60
C PHE A 23 -3.93 13.13 2.69
N ALA A 24 -3.62 12.99 1.40
CA ALA A 24 -4.45 12.23 0.47
C ALA A 24 -4.59 10.76 0.92
N TYR A 25 -3.48 10.11 1.27
CA TYR A 25 -3.47 8.73 1.78
C TYR A 25 -4.27 8.56 3.08
N VAL A 26 -4.17 9.50 4.02
CA VAL A 26 -4.95 9.44 5.27
C VAL A 26 -6.45 9.56 4.99
N LYS A 27 -6.84 10.44 4.07
CA LYS A 27 -8.24 10.60 3.65
C LYS A 27 -8.76 9.34 2.97
N ASP A 28 -7.97 8.77 2.06
CA ASP A 28 -8.34 7.55 1.33
C ASP A 28 -8.36 6.31 2.22
N SER A 29 -7.51 6.25 3.25
CA SER A 29 -7.52 5.16 4.23
C SER A 29 -8.86 5.07 4.98
N LYS A 30 -9.47 6.21 5.33
CA LYS A 30 -10.82 6.25 5.91
C LYS A 30 -11.87 5.72 4.93
N LEU A 31 -11.73 6.03 3.65
CA LEU A 31 -12.61 5.56 2.59
C LEU A 31 -12.45 4.06 2.33
N HIS A 32 -11.21 3.58 2.33
CA HIS A 32 -10.88 2.16 2.20
C HIS A 32 -11.50 1.35 3.33
N ASN A 33 -11.38 1.81 4.58
CA ASN A 33 -12.05 1.15 5.71
C ASN A 33 -13.59 1.24 5.62
N LYS A 34 -14.16 2.27 4.99
CA LYS A 34 -15.61 2.38 4.80
C LYS A 34 -16.15 1.35 3.79
N TYR A 35 -15.49 1.17 2.65
CA TYR A 35 -16.00 0.32 1.56
C TYR A 35 -15.38 -1.08 1.49
N TYR A 36 -14.14 -1.24 1.94
CA TYR A 36 -13.39 -2.49 1.88
C TYR A 36 -13.21 -3.13 3.26
N LYS A 37 -14.04 -2.76 4.25
CA LYS A 37 -14.03 -3.38 5.57
C LYS A 37 -14.22 -4.90 5.43
N GLY A 38 -13.26 -5.68 5.91
CA GLY A 38 -13.33 -7.15 5.85
C GLY A 38 -12.82 -7.77 4.55
N SER A 39 -12.31 -6.98 3.59
CA SER A 39 -11.62 -7.49 2.39
C SER A 39 -10.46 -8.44 2.73
N TYR A 40 -9.80 -8.24 3.88
CA TYR A 40 -8.76 -9.13 4.39
C TYR A 40 -9.25 -10.59 4.55
N ARG A 41 -10.55 -10.82 4.80
CA ARG A 41 -11.11 -12.18 4.91
C ARG A 41 -11.08 -12.91 3.58
N VAL A 42 -11.30 -12.18 2.48
CA VAL A 42 -11.20 -12.72 1.12
C VAL A 42 -9.75 -13.07 0.81
N LEU A 43 -8.80 -12.22 1.21
CA LEU A 43 -7.37 -12.52 1.07
C LEU A 43 -6.97 -13.78 1.85
N ILE A 44 -7.40 -13.90 3.11
CA ILE A 44 -7.15 -15.09 3.93
C ILE A 44 -7.72 -16.33 3.26
N ALA A 45 -8.98 -16.29 2.80
CA ALA A 45 -9.60 -17.42 2.12
C ALA A 45 -8.81 -17.83 0.87
N PHE A 46 -8.35 -16.86 0.08
CA PHE A 46 -7.57 -17.09 -1.13
C PHE A 46 -6.19 -17.70 -0.84
N VAL A 47 -5.45 -17.14 0.13
CA VAL A 47 -4.14 -17.65 0.53
C VAL A 47 -4.27 -19.06 1.13
N SER A 48 -5.27 -19.28 1.99
CA SER A 48 -5.55 -20.61 2.56
C SER A 48 -5.91 -21.63 1.48
N PHE A 49 -6.66 -21.24 0.45
CA PHE A 49 -7.00 -22.11 -0.67
C PHE A 49 -5.74 -22.54 -1.45
N ILE A 50 -4.86 -21.58 -1.77
CA ILE A 50 -3.57 -21.90 -2.42
C ILE A 50 -2.72 -22.80 -1.52
N GLY A 51 -2.65 -22.50 -0.23
CA GLY A 51 -1.91 -23.30 0.76
C GLY A 51 -2.45 -24.74 0.86
N MET A 52 -3.76 -24.92 0.82
CA MET A 52 -4.40 -26.23 0.81
C MET A 52 -4.01 -27.03 -0.44
N ILE A 53 -4.04 -26.42 -1.63
CA ILE A 53 -3.60 -27.08 -2.86
C ILE A 53 -2.13 -27.52 -2.76
N ALA A 54 -1.26 -26.63 -2.27
CA ALA A 54 0.15 -26.94 -2.08
C ALA A 54 0.34 -28.10 -1.08
N LEU A 55 -0.37 -28.08 0.05
CA LEU A 55 -0.34 -29.15 1.05
C LEU A 55 -0.76 -30.49 0.45
N ILE A 56 -1.85 -30.53 -0.32
CA ILE A 56 -2.29 -31.75 -0.99
C ILE A 56 -1.20 -32.27 -1.92
N LYS A 57 -0.56 -31.39 -2.70
CA LYS A 57 0.54 -31.76 -3.59
C LYS A 57 1.71 -32.38 -2.83
N PHE A 58 2.13 -31.83 -1.69
CA PHE A 58 3.28 -32.37 -0.95
C PHE A 58 2.94 -33.54 -0.02
N ALA A 59 1.69 -33.67 0.42
CA ALA A 59 1.26 -34.73 1.33
C ALA A 59 0.85 -36.02 0.58
N PHE A 60 0.39 -35.90 -0.66
CA PHE A 60 -0.16 -37.03 -1.43
C PHE A 60 0.56 -37.32 -2.76
N MET A 61 1.57 -36.53 -3.13
CA MET A 61 2.43 -36.76 -4.31
C MET A 61 3.90 -36.83 -3.87
#